data_AF-A0A4Y7U2S7-F1
#
_entry.id   AF-A0A4Y7U2S7-F1
#
_cell.length_a   1.000
_cell.length_b   1.000
_cell.length_c   1.000
_cell.angle_alpha   90.00
_cell.angle_beta   90.00
_cell.angle_gamma   90.00
#
_symmetry.space_group_name_H-M   'P 1'
#
loop_
_entity.id
_entity.type
_entity.pdbx_description
1 polymer ?
#
loop_
_entity_poly.entity_id
_entity_poly.type
_entity_poly.pdbx_seq_one_letter_code
_entity_poly.pdbx_strand_id
1 'polypeptide(L)'
;MALYLGSHGRLAGSVSLAARRTKSYEALIERWCDVVQWLSYLVQNAAASSRFSKVVQNCSFFLLTVTIDVTHDPLTEELVCQKYFADLTFLMLYQEDPDTETYYNMPNNGGPDGDDSILRFVLRCFDAPASRDYLTSHFHCLSKEVKGEIARSLMVRTQEYIAYVKTAYLAKAVRDLQAIIVIFRWLIEDGGLRINSPDHEPGYIKRLTTAICVWTEKAEAAKITDTGLWTTACEYLALLSRTVSLPVCAGGVRQLMEGGLLPCTARCILHVQSPLTDNYLRTAAPYLYRLYTYLEARQLGDKRWWDWVCSRSALDKPPQSAHLAWHNAFRYAIRGSRGKEDAPIDICSNMTHASTQKKKKFSPVPKTCSRCHAVAYCSAECQQVDWTHLHARECSTLARVYQDQKSTQAWPSLRRKWDILRFITAYANESFPSPKDILKTSQLSSVTHRQADPSGPSFPLLRFDPNSSSLEFVDFYCHKAEQFGYYTRMSLQSLFNPQAWKVETTLPWLPRFQQFVDAVERNPASMILVEGRFRLNHYNAVVMFATMRYHPERPVLERYAVVNNAFRSISR
;
A
#
# COMPACT_ATOMS: atom_id res chain seq x y z
N MET A 1 -34.48 22.83 12.51
CA MET A 1 -33.63 23.96 12.01
C MET A 1 -33.50 25.11 13.00
N ALA A 2 -34.59 25.77 13.43
CA ALA A 2 -34.51 26.89 14.39
C ALA A 2 -33.82 26.54 15.73
N LEU A 3 -33.90 25.27 16.16
CA LEU A 3 -33.21 24.78 17.37
C LEU A 3 -31.71 24.50 17.18
N TYR A 4 -31.26 24.22 15.94
CA TYR A 4 -29.85 23.96 15.64
C TYR A 4 -29.06 25.27 15.44
N LEU A 5 -29.70 26.29 14.87
CA LEU A 5 -29.13 27.65 14.71
C LEU A 5 -29.11 28.47 16.02
N GLY A 6 -29.80 28.01 17.08
CA GLY A 6 -29.86 28.70 18.38
C GLY A 6 -28.72 28.38 19.34
N SER A 7 -27.81 27.46 19.01
CA SER A 7 -26.77 26.94 19.91
C SER A 7 -25.57 27.86 20.13
N HIS A 8 -25.47 29.00 19.41
CA HIS A 8 -24.45 30.02 19.64
C HIS A 8 -24.95 31.28 20.36
N GLY A 9 -26.24 31.34 20.74
CA GLY A 9 -26.80 32.44 21.52
C GLY A 9 -26.94 32.07 22.99
N ARG A 10 -26.18 32.72 23.89
CA ARG A 10 -26.42 32.65 25.35
C ARG A 10 -27.79 33.27 25.65
N LEU A 11 -28.83 32.46 25.79
CA LEU A 11 -30.09 32.87 26.39
C LEU A 11 -30.39 32.01 27.62
N ALA A 12 -30.45 32.68 28.76
CA ALA A 12 -30.80 32.13 30.05
C ALA A 12 -32.32 31.93 30.14
N GLY A 13 -32.77 30.68 30.25
CA GLY A 13 -34.18 30.32 30.45
C GLY A 13 -34.36 28.80 30.51
N SER A 14 -34.61 28.29 31.71
CA SER A 14 -34.38 26.93 32.20
C SER A 14 -35.46 25.90 31.85
N VAL A 15 -35.58 25.55 30.57
CA VAL A 15 -35.72 24.13 30.18
C VAL A 15 -34.46 23.85 29.40
N SER A 16 -33.60 22.94 29.87
CA SER A 16 -32.26 22.81 29.29
C SER A 16 -32.39 22.66 27.77
N LEU A 17 -31.71 23.52 27.01
CA LEU A 17 -31.68 23.44 25.54
C LEU A 17 -31.38 22.00 25.08
N ALA A 18 -30.62 21.27 25.89
CA ALA A 18 -30.40 19.84 25.76
C ALA A 18 -31.71 19.01 25.78
N ALA A 19 -32.60 19.16 26.76
CA ALA A 19 -33.86 18.43 26.80
C ALA A 19 -34.78 18.71 25.60
N ARG A 20 -34.84 19.97 25.14
CA ARG A 20 -35.60 20.32 23.91
C ARG A 20 -34.95 19.77 22.66
N ARG A 21 -33.62 19.75 22.60
CA ARG A 21 -32.84 19.11 21.54
C ARG A 21 -33.17 17.62 21.52
N THR A 22 -32.98 16.90 22.63
CA THR A 22 -33.27 15.47 22.75
C THR A 22 -34.69 15.13 22.29
N LYS A 23 -35.73 15.80 22.78
CA LYS A 23 -37.12 15.55 22.36
C LYS A 23 -37.36 15.80 20.86
N SER A 24 -36.69 16.80 20.29
CA SER A 24 -36.79 17.09 18.86
C SER A 24 -36.07 16.05 18.01
N TYR A 25 -34.96 15.51 18.51
CA TYR A 25 -34.23 14.42 17.87
C TYR A 25 -35.00 13.10 17.97
N GLU A 26 -35.61 12.78 19.09
CA GLU A 26 -36.48 11.60 19.24
C GLU A 26 -37.61 11.63 18.21
N ALA A 27 -38.33 12.76 18.11
CA ALA A 27 -39.37 12.94 17.10
C ALA A 27 -38.83 12.88 15.65
N LEU A 28 -37.58 13.33 15.42
CA LEU A 28 -36.93 13.21 14.12
C LEU A 28 -36.58 11.76 13.81
N ILE A 29 -36.00 11.02 14.75
CA ILE A 29 -35.62 9.61 14.62
C ILE A 29 -36.84 8.76 14.28
N GLU A 30 -37.95 8.96 15.00
CA GLU A 30 -39.23 8.27 14.74
C GLU A 30 -39.76 8.46 13.32
N ARG A 31 -39.47 9.62 12.71
CA ARG A 31 -39.95 10.00 11.36
C ARG A 31 -38.83 9.98 10.32
N TRP A 32 -37.62 9.56 10.68
CA TRP A 32 -36.44 9.76 9.86
C TRP A 32 -36.51 8.95 8.57
N CYS A 33 -36.99 7.71 8.65
CA CYS A 33 -37.27 6.86 7.51
C CYS A 33 -38.15 7.60 6.47
N ASP A 34 -39.26 8.20 6.91
CA ASP A 34 -40.17 8.93 6.01
C ASP A 34 -39.48 10.15 5.39
N VAL A 35 -38.73 10.92 6.19
CA VAL A 35 -37.97 12.09 5.73
C VAL A 35 -36.98 11.70 4.64
N VAL A 36 -36.20 10.65 4.86
CA VAL A 36 -35.17 10.20 3.91
C VAL A 36 -35.79 9.60 2.65
N GLN A 37 -36.91 8.90 2.76
CA GLN A 37 -37.67 8.42 1.59
C GLN A 37 -38.19 9.58 0.75
N TRP A 38 -38.72 10.64 1.37
CA TRP A 38 -39.12 11.85 0.65
C TRP A 38 -37.95 12.54 -0.03
N LEU A 39 -36.80 12.66 0.64
CA LEU A 39 -35.58 13.20 0.02
C LEU A 39 -35.12 12.34 -1.16
N SER A 40 -35.17 11.02 -1.03
CA SER A 40 -34.84 10.09 -2.11
C SER A 40 -35.77 10.26 -3.29
N TYR A 41 -37.07 10.38 -3.05
CA TYR A 41 -38.06 10.67 -4.09
C TYR A 41 -37.77 12.00 -4.79
N LEU A 42 -37.46 13.06 -4.03
CA LEU A 42 -37.12 14.38 -4.59
C LEU A 42 -35.88 14.32 -5.48
N VAL A 43 -34.85 13.61 -5.05
CA VAL A 43 -33.60 13.44 -5.81
C VAL A 43 -33.84 12.62 -7.08
N GLN A 44 -34.52 11.47 -6.98
CA GLN A 44 -34.84 10.61 -8.13
C GLN A 44 -35.67 11.32 -9.20
N ASN A 45 -36.57 12.21 -8.79
CA ASN A 45 -37.45 12.96 -9.70
C ASN A 45 -36.90 14.36 -10.03
N ALA A 46 -35.71 14.71 -9.56
CA ALA A 46 -35.15 16.04 -9.77
C ALA A 46 -34.95 16.34 -11.27
N ALA A 47 -34.64 15.33 -12.08
CA ALA A 47 -34.39 15.48 -13.52
C ALA A 47 -35.62 15.97 -14.30
N ALA A 48 -36.84 15.72 -13.78
CA ALA A 48 -38.07 16.25 -14.35
C ALA A 48 -38.35 17.73 -13.99
N SER A 49 -37.55 18.31 -13.08
CA SER A 49 -37.68 19.67 -12.62
C SER A 49 -36.72 20.60 -13.36
N SER A 50 -37.20 21.75 -13.83
CA SER A 50 -36.35 22.85 -14.31
C SER A 50 -35.43 23.44 -13.24
N ARG A 51 -35.58 22.99 -11.98
CA ARG A 51 -34.75 23.35 -10.83
C ARG A 51 -33.93 22.17 -10.31
N PHE A 52 -33.58 21.21 -11.16
CA PHE A 52 -32.77 20.03 -10.84
C PHE A 52 -31.62 20.35 -9.86
N SER A 53 -30.70 21.24 -10.25
CA SER A 53 -29.55 21.63 -9.44
C SER A 53 -29.95 22.14 -8.05
N LYS A 54 -31.02 22.93 -7.95
CA LYS A 54 -31.47 23.48 -6.67
C LYS A 54 -32.08 22.41 -5.76
N VAL A 55 -32.81 21.46 -6.32
CA VAL A 55 -33.39 20.33 -5.57
C VAL A 55 -32.28 19.47 -4.98
N VAL A 56 -31.34 19.02 -5.82
CA VAL A 56 -30.22 18.17 -5.39
C VAL A 56 -29.33 18.92 -4.40
N GLN A 57 -29.07 20.22 -4.62
CA GLN A 57 -28.31 21.06 -3.69
C GLN A 57 -28.96 21.18 -2.32
N ASN A 58 -30.26 21.46 -2.27
CA ASN A 58 -30.96 21.60 -0.99
C ASN A 58 -30.99 20.26 -0.23
N CYS A 59 -31.18 19.14 -0.92
CA CYS A 59 -31.11 17.81 -0.32
C CYS A 59 -29.70 17.53 0.22
N SER A 60 -28.66 17.78 -0.58
CA SER A 60 -27.26 17.61 -0.17
C SER A 60 -26.91 18.47 1.05
N PHE A 61 -27.34 19.73 1.08
CA PHE A 61 -27.07 20.64 2.20
C PHE A 61 -27.78 20.21 3.49
N PHE A 62 -29.03 19.75 3.36
CA PHE A 62 -29.77 19.17 4.48
C PHE A 62 -29.04 17.95 5.05
N LEU A 63 -28.63 17.01 4.19
CA LEU A 63 -27.90 15.82 4.61
C LEU A 63 -26.54 16.17 5.21
N LEU A 64 -25.81 17.13 4.61
CA LEU A 64 -24.54 17.62 5.14
C LEU A 64 -24.69 18.18 6.56
N THR A 65 -25.78 18.89 6.83
CA THR A 65 -26.10 19.43 8.16
C THR A 65 -26.36 18.31 9.17
N VAL A 66 -27.07 17.26 8.75
CA VAL A 66 -27.31 16.07 9.59
C VAL A 66 -26.01 15.36 9.91
N THR A 67 -25.05 15.29 8.98
CA THR A 67 -23.75 14.63 9.22
C THR A 67 -22.76 15.42 10.07
N ILE A 68 -23.11 16.63 10.54
CA ILE A 68 -22.23 17.41 11.43
C ILE A 68 -22.08 16.67 12.76
N ASP A 69 -20.84 16.52 13.24
CA ASP A 69 -20.48 15.89 14.52
C ASP A 69 -20.95 14.42 14.67
N VAL A 70 -21.14 13.69 13.56
CA VAL A 70 -21.50 12.26 13.58
C VAL A 70 -20.57 11.40 14.44
N THR A 71 -19.32 11.82 14.63
CA THR A 71 -18.32 11.14 15.48
C THR A 71 -18.55 11.32 16.99
N HIS A 72 -19.30 12.33 17.42
CA HIS A 72 -19.45 12.71 18.83
C HIS A 72 -20.91 12.72 19.32
N ASP A 73 -21.89 12.66 18.42
CA ASP A 73 -23.31 12.65 18.74
C ASP A 73 -23.97 11.30 18.36
N PRO A 74 -24.28 10.43 19.35
CA PRO A 74 -24.93 9.14 19.10
C PRO A 74 -26.27 9.24 18.36
N LEU A 75 -27.00 10.34 18.52
CA LEU A 75 -28.27 10.54 17.83
C LEU A 75 -28.04 10.79 16.33
N THR A 76 -26.98 11.54 15.99
CA THR A 76 -26.59 11.73 14.60
C THR A 76 -26.08 10.42 13.98
N GLU A 77 -25.30 9.65 14.72
CA GLU A 77 -24.85 8.32 14.30
C GLU A 77 -26.05 7.41 13.99
N GLU A 78 -27.07 7.38 14.85
CA GLU A 78 -28.30 6.59 14.63
C GLU A 78 -29.06 7.02 13.37
N LEU A 79 -29.12 8.32 13.06
CA LEU A 79 -29.75 8.82 11.83
C LEU A 79 -28.98 8.39 10.58
N VAL A 80 -27.64 8.45 10.61
CA VAL A 80 -26.79 8.11 9.45
C VAL A 80 -26.73 6.59 9.23
N CYS A 81 -26.81 5.79 10.29
CA CYS A 81 -26.76 4.32 10.26
C CYS A 81 -28.13 3.67 9.94
N GLN A 82 -28.90 4.26 9.03
CA GLN A 82 -30.17 3.70 8.54
C GLN A 82 -30.12 3.36 7.06
N LYS A 83 -30.88 2.34 6.67
CA LYS A 83 -30.86 1.78 5.31
C LYS A 83 -31.16 2.83 4.25
N TYR A 84 -32.26 3.56 4.44
CA TYR A 84 -32.69 4.59 3.48
C TYR A 84 -31.68 5.74 3.39
N PHE A 85 -30.97 6.05 4.48
CA PHE A 85 -29.93 7.08 4.47
C PHE A 85 -28.74 6.62 3.65
N ALA A 86 -28.32 5.37 3.79
CA ALA A 86 -27.26 4.78 2.98
C ALA A 86 -27.65 4.72 1.50
N ASP A 87 -28.88 4.28 1.18
CA ASP A 87 -29.42 4.28 -0.19
C ASP A 87 -29.40 5.67 -0.81
N LEU A 88 -29.86 6.70 -0.09
CA LEU A 88 -29.81 8.09 -0.52
C LEU A 88 -28.36 8.58 -0.69
N THR A 89 -27.47 8.24 0.23
CA THR A 89 -26.05 8.64 0.17
C THR A 89 -25.40 8.13 -1.11
N PHE A 90 -25.67 6.87 -1.49
CA PHE A 90 -25.17 6.31 -2.74
C PHE A 90 -25.90 6.87 -3.97
N LEU A 91 -27.22 7.07 -3.90
CA LEU A 91 -28.02 7.70 -4.96
C LEU A 91 -27.46 9.08 -5.35
N MET A 92 -27.06 9.88 -4.35
CA MET A 92 -26.47 11.20 -4.58
C MET A 92 -25.18 11.12 -5.40
N LEU A 93 -24.37 10.06 -5.26
CA LEU A 93 -23.15 9.92 -6.04
C LEU A 93 -23.44 9.83 -7.54
N TYR A 94 -24.44 9.09 -7.98
CA TYR A 94 -24.68 8.85 -9.40
C TYR A 94 -25.83 9.66 -10.01
N GLN A 95 -26.21 10.79 -9.41
CA GLN A 95 -27.13 11.73 -10.06
C GLN A 95 -26.49 12.36 -11.30
N GLU A 96 -27.20 12.33 -12.43
CA GLU A 96 -26.80 12.96 -13.68
C GLU A 96 -27.56 14.28 -13.86
N ASP A 97 -26.86 15.30 -14.31
CA ASP A 97 -27.44 16.58 -14.67
C ASP A 97 -28.09 16.47 -16.06
N PRO A 98 -29.42 16.66 -16.18
CA PRO A 98 -30.12 16.48 -17.44
C PRO A 98 -29.67 17.48 -18.52
N ASP A 99 -29.08 18.61 -18.15
CA ASP A 99 -28.64 19.63 -19.11
C ASP A 99 -27.26 19.33 -19.71
N THR A 100 -26.38 18.67 -18.95
CA THR A 100 -25.00 18.40 -19.38
C THR A 100 -24.71 16.94 -19.69
N GLU A 101 -25.62 16.02 -19.33
CA GLU A 101 -25.42 14.57 -19.40
C GLU A 101 -24.17 14.11 -18.62
N THR A 102 -23.73 14.91 -17.64
CA THR A 102 -22.60 14.59 -16.76
C THR A 102 -23.09 14.35 -15.35
N TYR A 103 -22.31 13.64 -14.53
CA TYR A 103 -22.67 13.49 -13.12
C TYR A 103 -22.70 14.85 -12.42
N TYR A 104 -23.79 15.10 -11.71
CA TYR A 104 -24.01 16.37 -11.05
C TYR A 104 -22.90 16.62 -10.03
N ASN A 105 -22.21 17.74 -10.24
CA ASN A 105 -21.26 18.32 -9.31
C ASN A 105 -21.86 19.66 -8.88
N MET A 106 -22.07 19.82 -7.56
CA MET A 106 -22.65 21.05 -7.00
C MET A 106 -21.97 22.29 -7.60
N PRO A 107 -22.75 23.22 -8.21
CA PRO A 107 -22.20 24.44 -8.76
C PRO A 107 -21.43 25.19 -7.68
N ASN A 108 -20.28 25.74 -8.07
CA ASN A 108 -19.35 26.40 -7.16
C ASN A 108 -19.89 27.79 -6.75
N ASN A 109 -21.04 27.81 -6.06
CA ASN A 109 -21.72 29.03 -5.63
C ASN A 109 -21.05 29.68 -4.41
N GLY A 110 -20.09 29.01 -3.77
CA GLY A 110 -19.34 29.50 -2.62
C GLY A 110 -17.83 29.46 -2.86
N GLY A 111 -17.27 30.48 -3.50
CA GLY A 111 -15.82 30.75 -3.52
C GLY A 111 -14.88 29.59 -3.94
N PRO A 112 -13.56 29.79 -3.83
CA PRO A 112 -12.55 28.74 -4.08
C PRO A 112 -12.59 27.59 -3.06
N ASP A 113 -13.23 27.82 -1.91
CA ASP A 113 -13.24 26.92 -0.76
C ASP A 113 -14.56 26.18 -0.54
N GLY A 114 -15.52 26.26 -1.47
CA GLY A 114 -16.85 25.67 -1.34
C GLY A 114 -16.82 24.24 -0.78
N ASP A 115 -17.23 24.10 0.48
CA ASP A 115 -17.34 22.84 1.23
C ASP A 115 -18.55 22.01 0.82
N ASP A 116 -19.39 22.54 -0.07
CA ASP A 116 -20.70 22.02 -0.40
C ASP A 116 -20.66 21.09 -1.63
N SER A 117 -19.79 20.08 -1.66
CA SER A 117 -19.83 19.06 -2.72
C SER A 117 -20.51 17.77 -2.25
N ILE A 118 -21.15 17.05 -3.17
CA ILE A 118 -21.70 15.71 -2.89
C ILE A 118 -20.59 14.79 -2.35
N LEU A 119 -19.39 14.91 -2.92
CA LEU A 119 -18.22 14.14 -2.46
C LEU A 119 -17.86 14.47 -1.00
N ARG A 120 -17.94 15.72 -0.57
CA ARG A 120 -17.70 16.14 0.81
C ARG A 120 -18.75 15.58 1.76
N PHE A 121 -20.03 15.65 1.37
CA PHE A 121 -21.12 15.04 2.14
C PHE A 121 -20.88 13.54 2.33
N VAL A 122 -20.60 12.82 1.24
CA VAL A 122 -20.34 11.38 1.30
C VAL A 122 -19.10 11.11 2.16
N LEU A 123 -18.01 11.85 1.96
CA LEU A 123 -16.79 11.72 2.75
C LEU A 123 -17.05 11.86 4.26
N ARG A 124 -17.85 12.85 4.68
CA ARG A 124 -18.24 13.01 6.09
C ARG A 124 -18.98 11.81 6.64
N CYS A 125 -19.81 11.14 5.83
CA CYS A 125 -20.46 9.90 6.25
C CYS A 125 -19.45 8.75 6.47
N PHE A 126 -18.28 8.80 5.81
CA PHE A 126 -17.18 7.84 6.00
C PHE A 126 -16.19 8.24 7.11
N ASP A 127 -16.26 9.46 7.66
CA ASP A 127 -15.34 9.93 8.70
C ASP A 127 -15.61 9.26 10.06
N ALA A 128 -16.88 9.00 10.41
CA ALA A 128 -17.25 8.26 11.61
C ALA A 128 -17.12 6.74 11.41
N PRO A 129 -16.44 6.02 12.34
CA PRO A 129 -16.28 4.57 12.22
C PRO A 129 -17.60 3.80 12.09
N ALA A 130 -18.60 4.09 12.92
CA ALA A 130 -19.90 3.39 12.88
C ALA A 130 -20.64 3.61 11.55
N SER A 131 -20.72 4.86 11.10
CA SER A 131 -21.33 5.20 9.81
C SER A 131 -20.58 4.61 8.63
N ARG A 132 -19.24 4.61 8.67
CA ARG A 132 -18.41 3.93 7.67
C ARG A 132 -18.70 2.44 7.61
N ASP A 133 -18.65 1.75 8.75
CA ASP A 133 -18.84 0.31 8.82
C ASP A 133 -20.25 -0.09 8.36
N TYR A 134 -21.25 0.76 8.66
CA TYR A 134 -22.61 0.62 8.15
C TYR A 134 -22.69 0.80 6.63
N LEU A 135 -22.12 1.88 6.10
CA LEU A 135 -22.15 2.18 4.67
C LEU A 135 -21.41 1.13 3.83
N THR A 136 -20.26 0.63 4.29
CA THR A 136 -19.50 -0.42 3.59
C THR A 136 -20.26 -1.75 3.61
N SER A 137 -20.85 -2.11 4.75
CA SER A 137 -21.72 -3.29 4.88
C SER A 137 -22.98 -3.19 4.00
N HIS A 138 -23.61 -2.02 3.96
CA HIS A 138 -24.77 -1.78 3.11
C HIS A 138 -24.39 -1.81 1.63
N PHE A 139 -23.26 -1.20 1.26
CA PHE A 139 -22.72 -1.27 -0.09
C PHE A 139 -22.53 -2.73 -0.53
N HIS A 140 -22.06 -3.61 0.36
CA HIS A 140 -21.95 -5.04 0.09
C HIS A 140 -23.29 -5.70 -0.32
N CYS A 141 -24.41 -5.24 0.23
CA CYS A 141 -25.75 -5.73 -0.08
C CYS A 141 -26.35 -5.16 -1.36
N LEU A 142 -25.76 -4.11 -1.96
CA LEU A 142 -26.25 -3.53 -3.21
C LEU A 142 -26.09 -4.48 -4.40
N SER A 143 -26.98 -4.31 -5.39
CA SER A 143 -26.89 -5.04 -6.65
C SER A 143 -25.60 -4.69 -7.40
N LYS A 144 -25.14 -5.61 -8.25
CA LYS A 144 -23.95 -5.41 -9.08
C LYS A 144 -24.08 -4.18 -9.99
N GLU A 145 -25.28 -3.91 -10.47
CA GLU A 145 -25.60 -2.74 -11.31
C GLU A 145 -25.40 -1.44 -10.53
N VAL A 146 -26.00 -1.30 -9.35
CA VAL A 146 -25.86 -0.09 -8.51
C VAL A 146 -24.40 0.13 -8.10
N LYS A 147 -23.66 -0.94 -7.74
CA LYS A 147 -22.22 -0.85 -7.48
C LYS A 147 -21.44 -0.35 -8.70
N GLY A 148 -21.83 -0.80 -9.89
CA GLY A 148 -21.28 -0.36 -11.18
C GLY A 148 -21.53 1.12 -11.43
N GLU A 149 -22.76 1.60 -11.19
CA GLU A 149 -23.12 3.02 -11.32
C GLU A 149 -22.30 3.91 -10.37
N ILE A 150 -22.21 3.54 -9.09
CA ILE A 150 -21.40 4.26 -8.11
C ILE A 150 -19.93 4.33 -8.56
N ALA A 151 -19.37 3.19 -8.98
CA ALA A 151 -17.98 3.14 -9.44
C ALA A 151 -17.76 3.96 -10.72
N ARG A 152 -18.67 3.88 -11.70
CA ARG A 152 -18.61 4.69 -12.94
C ARG A 152 -18.68 6.17 -12.61
N SER A 153 -19.56 6.55 -11.69
CA SER A 153 -19.76 7.93 -11.29
C SER A 153 -18.53 8.57 -10.65
N LEU A 154 -17.81 7.83 -9.80
CA LEU A 154 -16.52 8.27 -9.27
C LEU A 154 -15.45 8.41 -10.36
N MET A 155 -15.46 7.54 -11.38
CA MET A 155 -14.50 7.59 -12.48
C MET A 155 -14.75 8.71 -13.47
N VAL A 156 -16.00 8.97 -13.83
CA VAL A 156 -16.33 10.06 -14.74
C VAL A 156 -15.96 11.39 -14.10
N ARG A 157 -16.26 11.61 -12.81
CA ARG A 157 -15.79 12.80 -12.09
C ARG A 157 -14.27 12.94 -12.10
N THR A 158 -13.55 11.84 -11.90
CA THR A 158 -12.08 11.82 -12.00
C THR A 158 -11.60 12.31 -13.37
N GLN A 159 -12.27 11.90 -14.46
CA GLN A 159 -11.95 12.31 -15.83
C GLN A 159 -12.32 13.75 -16.12
N GLU A 160 -13.45 14.24 -15.61
CA GLU A 160 -13.83 15.65 -15.71
C GLU A 160 -12.78 16.55 -15.08
N TYR A 161 -12.21 16.14 -13.94
CA TYR A 161 -11.07 16.87 -13.34
C TYR A 161 -9.82 16.85 -14.25
N ILE A 162 -9.55 15.76 -14.95
CA ILE A 162 -8.45 15.73 -15.94
C ILE A 162 -8.70 16.76 -17.05
N ALA A 163 -9.89 16.72 -17.66
CA ALA A 163 -10.21 17.47 -18.85
C ALA A 163 -10.35 18.98 -18.61
N TYR A 164 -10.97 19.39 -17.49
CA TYR A 164 -11.51 20.75 -17.36
C TYR A 164 -10.93 21.59 -16.23
N VAL A 165 -9.95 21.10 -15.47
CA VAL A 165 -9.38 21.89 -14.37
C VAL A 165 -8.60 23.08 -14.92
N LYS A 166 -9.22 24.27 -14.82
CA LYS A 166 -8.57 25.58 -14.97
C LYS A 166 -7.74 25.85 -13.71
N THR A 167 -6.72 26.71 -13.85
CA THR A 167 -5.82 27.09 -12.75
C THR A 167 -6.56 27.55 -11.49
N ALA A 168 -7.64 28.33 -11.65
CA ALA A 168 -8.46 28.83 -10.54
C ALA A 168 -9.16 27.73 -9.71
N TYR A 169 -9.27 26.51 -10.24
CA TYR A 169 -9.97 25.39 -9.59
C TYR A 169 -9.04 24.27 -9.12
N LEU A 170 -7.71 24.44 -9.21
CA LEU A 170 -6.75 23.42 -8.81
C LEU A 170 -6.90 23.02 -7.33
N ALA A 171 -7.15 23.99 -6.44
CA ALA A 171 -7.35 23.73 -5.01
C ALA A 171 -8.55 22.81 -4.74
N LYS A 172 -9.69 23.09 -5.37
CA LYS A 172 -10.90 22.26 -5.27
C LYS A 172 -10.68 20.89 -5.89
N ALA A 173 -10.06 20.84 -7.06
CA ALA A 173 -9.82 19.59 -7.79
C ALA A 173 -9.01 18.57 -6.98
N VAL A 174 -7.92 18.97 -6.31
CA VAL A 174 -7.11 18.03 -5.52
C VAL A 174 -7.86 17.51 -4.29
N ARG A 175 -8.68 18.36 -3.66
CA ARG A 175 -9.53 17.97 -2.53
C ARG A 175 -10.63 17.00 -2.95
N ASP A 176 -11.26 17.25 -4.09
CA ASP A 176 -12.28 16.36 -4.63
C ASP A 176 -11.68 15.02 -5.09
N LEU A 177 -10.50 15.03 -5.73
CA LEU A 177 -9.75 13.82 -6.04
C LEU A 177 -9.43 13.03 -4.77
N GLN A 178 -8.96 13.71 -3.70
CA GLN A 178 -8.75 13.08 -2.39
C GLN A 178 -10.03 12.42 -1.86
N ALA A 179 -11.16 13.14 -1.89
CA ALA A 179 -12.44 12.57 -1.45
C ALA A 179 -12.81 11.32 -2.27
N ILE A 180 -12.64 11.37 -3.60
CA ILE A 180 -12.89 10.24 -4.49
C ILE A 180 -12.03 9.04 -4.10
N ILE A 181 -10.71 9.18 -3.90
CA ILE A 181 -9.87 8.03 -3.57
C ILE A 181 -10.16 7.49 -2.17
N VAL A 182 -10.55 8.34 -1.21
CA VAL A 182 -10.95 7.87 0.13
C VAL A 182 -12.21 7.03 0.04
N ILE A 183 -13.27 7.53 -0.61
CA ILE A 183 -14.52 6.79 -0.84
C ILE A 183 -14.22 5.50 -1.58
N PHE A 184 -13.48 5.58 -2.69
CA PHE A 184 -13.13 4.43 -3.53
C PHE A 184 -12.36 3.37 -2.76
N ARG A 185 -11.40 3.77 -1.91
CA ARG A 185 -10.66 2.86 -1.04
C ARG A 185 -11.57 2.11 -0.09
N TRP A 186 -12.50 2.78 0.59
CA TRP A 186 -13.45 2.13 1.51
C TRP A 186 -14.35 1.13 0.78
N LEU A 187 -14.84 1.49 -0.41
CA LEU A 187 -15.66 0.59 -1.23
C LEU A 187 -14.89 -0.65 -1.72
N ILE A 188 -13.57 -0.55 -1.90
CA ILE A 188 -12.70 -1.68 -2.27
C ILE A 188 -12.32 -2.53 -1.07
N GLU A 189 -11.81 -1.90 0.00
CA GLU A 189 -11.30 -2.59 1.20
C GLU A 189 -12.41 -3.34 1.90
N ASP A 190 -13.53 -2.66 2.13
CA ASP A 190 -14.59 -3.13 3.03
C ASP A 190 -15.93 -3.33 2.32
N GLY A 191 -16.10 -2.86 1.09
CA GLY A 191 -17.34 -2.98 0.30
C GLY A 191 -17.31 -4.07 -0.78
N GLY A 192 -16.17 -4.75 -0.95
CA GLY A 192 -16.01 -5.85 -1.91
C GLY A 192 -16.01 -5.45 -3.38
N LEU A 193 -15.79 -4.16 -3.71
CA LEU A 193 -15.68 -3.70 -5.09
C LEU A 193 -14.44 -4.30 -5.76
N ARG A 194 -14.65 -5.14 -6.78
CA ARG A 194 -13.57 -5.80 -7.53
C ARG A 194 -13.20 -5.03 -8.79
N ILE A 195 -12.33 -4.04 -8.66
CA ILE A 195 -11.96 -3.12 -9.76
C ILE A 195 -11.31 -3.75 -10.99
N ASN A 196 -10.84 -5.00 -10.90
CA ASN A 196 -10.27 -5.75 -12.02
C ASN A 196 -11.14 -6.94 -12.43
N SER A 197 -12.43 -6.96 -12.05
CA SER A 197 -13.37 -7.92 -12.62
C SER A 197 -13.53 -7.63 -14.11
N PRO A 198 -13.69 -8.66 -14.98
CA PRO A 198 -14.09 -8.46 -16.39
C PRO A 198 -15.35 -7.60 -16.56
N ASP A 199 -16.15 -7.49 -15.50
CA ASP A 199 -17.39 -6.72 -15.45
C ASP A 199 -17.21 -5.20 -15.31
N HIS A 200 -16.02 -4.74 -14.96
CA HIS A 200 -15.74 -3.32 -14.74
C HIS A 200 -14.82 -2.79 -15.83
N GLU A 201 -14.99 -1.50 -16.17
CA GLU A 201 -14.18 -0.84 -17.17
C GLU A 201 -12.68 -0.93 -16.81
N PRO A 202 -11.81 -1.48 -17.67
CA PRO A 202 -10.41 -1.65 -17.30
C PRO A 202 -9.74 -0.28 -17.06
N GLY A 203 -8.83 -0.22 -16.09
CA GLY A 203 -7.94 0.93 -15.90
C GLY A 203 -8.36 1.96 -14.85
N TYR A 204 -9.23 1.63 -13.89
CA TYR A 204 -9.62 2.55 -12.78
C TYR A 204 -8.41 3.20 -12.10
N ILE A 205 -7.44 2.39 -11.67
CA ILE A 205 -6.24 2.88 -10.98
C ILE A 205 -5.39 3.77 -11.90
N LYS A 206 -5.32 3.41 -13.19
CA LYS A 206 -4.59 4.21 -14.18
C LYS A 206 -5.22 5.59 -14.29
N ARG A 207 -6.54 5.68 -14.44
CA ARG A 207 -7.27 6.96 -14.56
C ARG A 207 -7.13 7.82 -13.31
N LEU A 208 -7.27 7.24 -12.12
CA LEU A 208 -7.03 7.93 -10.86
C LEU A 208 -5.60 8.47 -10.76
N THR A 209 -4.61 7.70 -11.22
CA THR A 209 -3.21 8.13 -11.20
C THR A 209 -2.94 9.22 -12.24
N THR A 210 -3.53 9.11 -13.43
CA THR A 210 -3.45 10.13 -14.47
C THR A 210 -4.07 11.44 -14.00
N ALA A 211 -5.18 11.40 -13.27
CA ALA A 211 -5.82 12.61 -12.72
C ALA A 211 -4.91 13.41 -11.80
N ILE A 212 -4.28 12.75 -10.83
CA ILE A 212 -3.34 13.44 -9.95
C ILE A 212 -2.08 13.87 -10.70
N CYS A 213 -1.60 13.08 -11.68
CA CYS A 213 -0.45 13.48 -12.49
C CYS A 213 -0.72 14.77 -13.25
N VAL A 214 -1.86 14.86 -13.96
CA VAL A 214 -2.29 16.07 -14.68
C VAL A 214 -2.49 17.24 -13.72
N TRP A 215 -3.03 16.98 -12.52
CA TRP A 215 -3.14 18.01 -11.50
C TRP A 215 -1.76 18.54 -11.08
N THR A 216 -0.80 17.67 -10.77
CA THR A 216 0.56 18.10 -10.34
C THR A 216 1.29 18.88 -11.43
N GLU A 217 1.12 18.50 -12.70
CA GLU A 217 1.69 19.22 -13.84
C GLU A 217 1.10 20.63 -13.96
N LYS A 218 -0.23 20.76 -13.87
CA LYS A 218 -0.91 22.06 -13.90
C LYS A 218 -0.56 22.92 -12.68
N ALA A 219 -0.45 22.33 -11.49
CA ALA A 219 -0.08 23.03 -10.26
C ALA A 219 1.36 23.57 -10.33
N GLU A 220 2.30 22.77 -10.86
CA GLU A 220 3.67 23.18 -11.12
C GLU A 220 3.74 24.31 -12.16
N ALA A 221 3.04 24.18 -13.29
CA ALA A 221 2.98 25.21 -14.33
C ALA A 221 2.37 26.53 -13.82
N ALA A 222 1.38 26.44 -12.93
CA ALA A 222 0.77 27.58 -12.25
C ALA A 222 1.59 28.11 -11.07
N LYS A 223 2.74 27.51 -10.77
CA LYS A 223 3.63 27.87 -9.65
C LYS A 223 2.92 27.90 -8.29
N ILE A 224 2.04 26.94 -8.04
CA ILE A 224 1.36 26.82 -6.74
C ILE A 224 2.38 26.51 -5.64
N THR A 225 2.45 27.39 -4.64
CA THR A 225 3.32 27.25 -3.47
C THR A 225 2.59 26.79 -2.21
N ASP A 226 1.26 26.62 -2.28
CA ASP A 226 0.44 26.17 -1.15
C ASP A 226 0.80 24.75 -0.72
N THR A 227 1.38 24.64 0.47
CA THR A 227 1.90 23.38 1.04
C THR A 227 0.78 22.44 1.47
N GLY A 228 -0.40 22.97 1.78
CA GLY A 228 -1.59 22.19 2.10
C GLY A 228 -2.05 21.41 0.88
N LEU A 229 -2.16 22.06 -0.29
CA LEU A 229 -2.56 21.41 -1.54
C LEU A 229 -1.58 20.32 -1.98
N TRP A 230 -0.28 20.58 -1.87
CA TRP A 230 0.74 19.56 -2.17
C TRP A 230 0.71 18.40 -1.16
N THR A 231 0.39 18.68 0.11
CA THR A 231 0.20 17.63 1.12
C THR A 231 -1.01 16.76 0.79
N THR A 232 -2.13 17.34 0.37
CA THR A 232 -3.31 16.63 -0.13
C THR A 232 -2.97 15.73 -1.32
N ALA A 233 -2.17 16.22 -2.28
CA ALA A 233 -1.71 15.41 -3.41
C ALA A 233 -0.84 14.22 -2.99
N CYS A 234 0.07 14.42 -2.02
CA CYS A 234 0.88 13.34 -1.48
C CYS A 234 0.04 12.30 -0.75
N GLU A 235 -0.96 12.73 0.03
CA GLU A 235 -1.89 11.85 0.71
C GLU A 235 -2.71 11.01 -0.29
N TYR A 236 -3.20 11.64 -1.35
CA TYR A 236 -3.86 10.95 -2.47
C TYR A 236 -2.97 9.84 -3.06
N LEU A 237 -1.70 10.15 -3.36
CA LEU A 237 -0.73 9.17 -3.86
C LEU A 237 -0.48 8.02 -2.87
N ALA A 238 -0.42 8.32 -1.58
CA ALA A 238 -0.26 7.30 -0.55
C ALA A 238 -1.49 6.39 -0.45
N LEU A 239 -2.70 6.96 -0.53
CA LEU A 239 -3.96 6.21 -0.55
C LEU A 239 -4.06 5.32 -1.79
N LEU A 240 -3.72 5.82 -2.98
CA LEU A 240 -3.64 5.01 -4.19
C LEU A 240 -2.66 3.85 -4.05
N SER A 241 -1.47 4.15 -3.52
CA SER A 241 -0.40 3.16 -3.30
C SER A 241 -0.81 2.07 -2.30
N ARG A 242 -1.62 2.41 -1.29
CA ARG A 242 -2.22 1.42 -0.38
C ARG A 242 -3.33 0.63 -1.06
N THR A 243 -4.17 1.29 -1.84
CA THR A 243 -5.30 0.66 -2.54
C THR A 243 -4.82 -0.42 -3.51
N VAL A 244 -3.80 -0.15 -4.33
CA VAL A 244 -3.27 -1.18 -5.24
C VAL A 244 -2.56 -2.34 -4.55
N SER A 245 -2.22 -2.13 -3.28
CA SER A 245 -1.60 -3.17 -2.48
C SER A 245 -2.63 -4.18 -2.03
N LEU A 246 -3.92 -3.87 -2.09
CA LEU A 246 -4.97 -4.79 -1.71
C LEU A 246 -4.98 -6.01 -2.63
N PRO A 247 -5.20 -7.21 -2.08
CA PRO A 247 -5.40 -8.46 -2.84
C PRO A 247 -6.30 -8.30 -4.08
N VAL A 248 -7.44 -7.62 -3.91
CA VAL A 248 -8.46 -7.42 -4.96
C VAL A 248 -8.00 -6.55 -6.13
N CYS A 249 -6.88 -5.83 -5.99
CA CYS A 249 -6.32 -4.93 -6.98
C CYS A 249 -5.20 -5.58 -7.80
N ALA A 250 -5.31 -6.87 -8.16
CA ALA A 250 -4.31 -7.57 -8.95
C ALA A 250 -3.98 -6.81 -10.26
N GLY A 251 -2.70 -6.52 -10.49
CA GLY A 251 -2.26 -5.69 -11.63
C GLY A 251 -2.37 -4.18 -11.41
N GLY A 252 -2.92 -3.71 -10.28
CA GLY A 252 -3.06 -2.30 -9.95
C GLY A 252 -1.72 -1.54 -9.92
N VAL A 253 -0.63 -2.20 -9.51
CA VAL A 253 0.72 -1.59 -9.57
C VAL A 253 1.14 -1.26 -11.00
N ARG A 254 0.79 -2.09 -11.99
CA ARG A 254 1.06 -1.77 -13.40
C ARG A 254 0.27 -0.55 -13.83
N GLN A 255 -1.02 -0.51 -13.50
CA GLN A 255 -1.89 0.63 -13.80
C GLN A 255 -1.41 1.95 -13.15
N LEU A 256 -0.85 1.90 -11.93
CA LEU A 256 -0.21 3.08 -11.32
C LEU A 256 0.93 3.61 -12.20
N MET A 257 1.80 2.72 -12.67
CA MET A 257 2.94 3.13 -13.50
C MET A 257 2.45 3.71 -14.82
N GLU A 258 1.52 3.03 -15.49
CA GLU A 258 0.90 3.51 -16.72
C GLU A 258 0.16 4.85 -16.56
N GLY A 259 -0.30 5.17 -15.36
CA GLY A 259 -0.96 6.44 -15.07
C GLY A 259 -0.01 7.59 -14.72
N GLY A 260 1.31 7.36 -14.71
CA GLY A 260 2.31 8.40 -14.44
C GLY A 260 2.64 8.58 -12.95
N LEU A 261 2.62 7.50 -12.16
CA LEU A 261 2.99 7.56 -10.73
C LEU A 261 4.35 8.21 -10.51
N LEU A 262 5.35 7.92 -11.36
CA LEU A 262 6.70 8.46 -11.22
C LEU A 262 6.79 9.96 -11.43
N PRO A 263 6.36 10.51 -12.59
CA PRO A 263 6.37 11.94 -12.83
C PRO A 263 5.56 12.70 -11.79
N CYS A 264 4.39 12.18 -11.41
CA CYS A 264 3.57 12.77 -10.35
C CYS A 264 4.31 12.82 -9.00
N THR A 265 4.92 11.69 -8.59
CA THR A 265 5.60 11.61 -7.30
C THR A 265 6.76 12.57 -7.22
N ALA A 266 7.63 12.63 -8.23
CA ALA A 266 8.82 13.46 -8.07
C ALA A 266 8.51 14.96 -8.14
N ARG A 267 7.41 15.38 -8.79
CA ARG A 267 6.88 16.75 -8.62
C ARG A 267 6.49 16.99 -7.17
N CYS A 268 5.69 16.10 -6.60
CA CYS A 268 5.30 16.20 -5.20
C CYS A 268 6.51 16.27 -4.23
N ILE A 269 7.57 15.48 -4.46
CA ILE A 269 8.79 15.49 -3.65
C ILE A 269 9.38 16.90 -3.53
N LEU A 270 9.40 17.68 -4.61
CA LEU A 270 9.96 19.04 -4.64
C LEU A 270 9.19 20.04 -3.75
N HIS A 271 7.95 19.71 -3.38
CA HIS A 271 7.06 20.57 -2.60
C HIS A 271 6.81 20.06 -1.17
N VAL A 272 7.42 18.94 -0.77
CA VAL A 272 7.26 18.41 0.58
C VAL A 272 8.03 19.27 1.58
N GLN A 273 7.37 19.66 2.66
CA GLN A 273 8.00 20.42 3.74
C GLN A 273 7.86 19.77 5.12
N SER A 274 7.03 18.72 5.23
CA SER A 274 6.74 18.06 6.51
C SER A 274 7.16 16.58 6.51
N PRO A 275 7.59 16.03 7.67
CA PRO A 275 7.86 14.59 7.81
C PRO A 275 6.65 13.70 7.50
N LEU A 276 5.43 14.20 7.76
CA LEU A 276 4.19 13.50 7.46
C LEU A 276 4.01 13.31 5.95
N THR A 277 4.17 14.40 5.19
CA THR A 277 4.06 14.38 3.73
C THR A 277 5.16 13.50 3.10
N ASP A 278 6.38 13.53 3.66
CA ASP A 278 7.47 12.64 3.28
C ASP A 278 7.14 11.15 3.56
N ASN A 279 6.39 10.84 4.63
CA ASN A 279 5.89 9.47 4.90
C ASN A 279 4.84 9.02 3.87
N TYR A 280 3.98 9.92 3.41
CA TYR A 280 3.01 9.62 2.36
C TYR A 280 3.71 9.15 1.08
N LEU A 281 4.71 9.89 0.60
CA LEU A 281 5.43 9.51 -0.62
C LEU A 281 6.23 8.21 -0.46
N ARG A 282 6.78 7.93 0.73
CA ARG A 282 7.44 6.64 1.02
C ARG A 282 6.51 5.44 0.88
N THR A 283 5.19 5.61 1.00
CA THR A 283 4.22 4.51 0.93
C THR A 283 4.23 3.78 -0.41
N ALA A 284 4.65 4.41 -1.51
CA ALA A 284 4.74 3.75 -2.81
C ALA A 284 6.10 3.08 -3.09
N ALA A 285 7.17 3.42 -2.34
CA ALA A 285 8.50 2.87 -2.56
C ALA A 285 8.55 1.32 -2.53
N PRO A 286 7.78 0.62 -1.66
CA PRO A 286 7.72 -0.84 -1.63
C PRO A 286 7.23 -1.52 -2.94
N TYR A 287 6.74 -0.77 -3.93
CA TYR A 287 6.30 -1.33 -5.23
C TYR A 287 7.34 -1.22 -6.34
N LEU A 288 8.43 -0.47 -6.08
CA LEU A 288 9.44 -0.11 -7.08
C LEU A 288 10.53 -1.18 -7.25
N TYR A 289 10.66 -2.11 -6.30
CA TYR A 289 11.65 -3.19 -6.38
C TYR A 289 11.36 -4.20 -7.49
N ARG A 290 10.13 -4.22 -8.03
CA ARG A 290 9.69 -5.22 -9.02
C ARG A 290 10.28 -4.86 -10.39
N LEU A 291 10.83 -5.84 -11.11
CA LEU A 291 11.44 -5.58 -12.42
C LEU A 291 10.46 -4.94 -13.40
N TYR A 292 9.22 -5.44 -13.45
CA TYR A 292 8.27 -4.93 -14.43
C TYR A 292 7.93 -3.46 -14.15
N THR A 293 7.88 -3.03 -12.88
CA THR A 293 7.65 -1.61 -12.53
C THR A 293 8.71 -0.73 -13.21
N TYR A 294 9.96 -1.18 -13.20
CA TYR A 294 11.05 -0.52 -13.92
C TYR A 294 10.89 -0.59 -15.45
N LEU A 295 10.53 -1.75 -16.02
CA LEU A 295 10.37 -1.90 -17.46
C LEU A 295 9.26 -0.99 -18.00
N GLU A 296 8.12 -0.92 -17.31
CA GLU A 296 7.01 -0.02 -17.64
C GLU A 296 7.46 1.45 -17.56
N ALA A 297 8.12 1.86 -16.47
CA ALA A 297 8.69 3.20 -16.32
C ALA A 297 9.68 3.57 -17.43
N ARG A 298 10.45 2.59 -17.92
CA ARG A 298 11.37 2.79 -19.03
C ARG A 298 10.63 2.97 -20.36
N GLN A 299 9.60 2.18 -20.62
CA GLN A 299 8.80 2.26 -21.84
C GLN A 299 8.07 3.60 -21.96
N LEU A 300 7.57 4.14 -20.84
CA LEU A 300 6.85 5.41 -20.78
C LEU A 300 7.77 6.65 -20.83
N GLY A 301 9.10 6.47 -20.79
CA GLY A 301 10.06 7.57 -20.75
C GLY A 301 10.27 8.19 -19.35
N ASP A 302 9.43 7.83 -18.38
CA ASP A 302 9.48 8.28 -16.98
C ASP A 302 10.86 8.10 -16.34
N LYS A 303 11.61 7.06 -16.73
CA LYS A 303 12.96 6.81 -16.22
C LYS A 303 13.89 8.00 -16.43
N ARG A 304 13.90 8.60 -17.63
CA ARG A 304 14.81 9.74 -17.92
C ARG A 304 14.47 10.93 -17.04
N TRP A 305 13.18 11.16 -16.86
CA TRP A 305 12.66 12.22 -16.02
C TRP A 305 13.00 11.96 -14.55
N TRP A 306 12.83 10.72 -14.08
CA TRP A 306 13.23 10.31 -12.73
C TRP A 306 14.74 10.48 -12.51
N ASP A 307 15.58 10.05 -13.45
CA ASP A 307 17.04 10.23 -13.36
C ASP A 307 17.42 11.73 -13.30
N TRP A 308 16.67 12.60 -13.98
CA TRP A 308 16.87 14.05 -13.92
C TRP A 308 16.48 14.65 -12.57
N VAL A 309 15.25 14.37 -12.09
CA VAL A 309 14.80 14.85 -10.76
C VAL A 309 15.69 14.30 -9.64
N CYS A 310 16.22 13.09 -9.82
CA CYS A 310 17.12 12.45 -8.86
C CYS A 310 18.61 12.80 -9.04
N SER A 311 18.94 13.75 -9.93
CA SER A 311 20.31 14.24 -10.03
C SER A 311 20.68 15.05 -8.77
N ARG A 312 21.92 14.91 -8.29
CA ARG A 312 22.37 15.57 -7.05
C ARG A 312 22.15 17.08 -7.05
N SER A 313 22.20 17.73 -8.22
CA SER A 313 21.99 19.16 -8.39
C SER A 313 20.54 19.63 -8.19
N ALA A 314 19.54 18.73 -8.28
CA ALA A 314 18.14 19.09 -8.09
C ALA A 314 17.70 19.08 -6.61
N LEU A 315 18.52 18.51 -5.71
CA LEU A 315 18.13 18.11 -4.35
C LEU A 315 18.85 18.88 -3.25
N ASP A 316 19.36 20.07 -3.54
CA ASP A 316 19.95 20.96 -2.53
C ASP A 316 18.96 21.37 -1.42
N LYS A 317 17.68 20.96 -1.51
CA LYS A 317 16.63 21.20 -0.51
C LYS A 317 16.00 19.88 -0.03
N PRO A 318 15.64 19.77 1.26
CA PRO A 318 14.82 18.67 1.78
C PRO A 318 13.44 18.60 1.10
N PRO A 319 12.79 17.41 1.09
CA PRO A 319 13.11 16.23 1.89
C PRO A 319 14.02 15.22 1.16
N GLN A 320 15.05 14.76 1.87
CA GLN A 320 15.98 13.79 1.32
C GLN A 320 15.48 12.35 1.43
N SER A 321 14.54 12.07 2.33
CA SER A 321 14.26 10.70 2.76
C SER A 321 13.32 9.92 1.81
N ALA A 322 12.17 10.48 1.41
CA ALA A 322 11.31 9.86 0.39
C ALA A 322 12.06 9.75 -0.94
N HIS A 323 12.75 10.82 -1.33
CA HIS A 323 13.61 10.82 -2.50
C HIS A 323 14.64 9.68 -2.44
N LEU A 324 15.40 9.57 -1.35
CA LEU A 324 16.42 8.53 -1.18
C LEU A 324 15.81 7.12 -1.22
N ALA A 325 14.66 6.92 -0.57
CA ALA A 325 13.97 5.63 -0.59
C ALA A 325 13.58 5.21 -2.01
N TRP A 326 13.00 6.12 -2.80
CA TRP A 326 12.64 5.84 -4.20
C TRP A 326 13.87 5.68 -5.09
N HIS A 327 14.85 6.58 -4.97
CA HIS A 327 16.11 6.52 -5.73
C HIS A 327 16.79 5.18 -5.50
N ASN A 328 16.94 4.77 -4.24
CA ASN A 328 17.53 3.49 -3.89
C ASN A 328 16.69 2.33 -4.46
N ALA A 329 15.37 2.36 -4.26
CA ALA A 329 14.49 1.32 -4.78
C ALA A 329 14.67 1.10 -6.29
N PHE A 330 14.64 2.18 -7.07
CA PHE A 330 14.85 2.13 -8.52
C PHE A 330 16.26 1.72 -8.89
N ARG A 331 17.28 2.33 -8.26
CA ARG A 331 18.69 2.03 -8.51
C ARG A 331 18.97 0.54 -8.37
N TYR A 332 18.47 -0.08 -7.30
CA TYR A 332 18.65 -1.51 -7.06
C TYR A 332 17.81 -2.39 -7.98
N ALA A 333 16.57 -2.00 -8.30
CA ALA A 333 15.78 -2.70 -9.31
C ALA A 333 16.47 -2.69 -10.69
N ILE A 334 17.04 -1.55 -11.10
CA ILE A 334 17.79 -1.37 -12.35
C ILE A 334 19.09 -2.17 -12.33
N ARG A 335 19.86 -2.12 -11.25
CA ARG A 335 21.11 -2.87 -11.16
C ARG A 335 20.85 -4.36 -11.19
N GLY A 336 19.83 -4.82 -10.46
CA GLY A 336 19.33 -6.17 -10.55
C GLY A 336 18.93 -6.55 -11.98
N SER A 337 18.43 -5.59 -12.77
CA SER A 337 18.07 -5.78 -14.19
C SER A 337 19.25 -5.84 -15.16
N ARG A 338 20.36 -5.16 -14.86
CA ARG A 338 21.52 -4.96 -15.76
C ARG A 338 22.52 -6.10 -15.77
N GLY A 339 22.47 -7.03 -14.82
CA GLY A 339 23.09 -8.34 -15.03
C GLY A 339 22.60 -8.87 -16.37
N LYS A 340 23.50 -9.40 -17.23
CA LYS A 340 23.12 -10.00 -18.53
C LYS A 340 21.79 -10.72 -18.34
N GLU A 341 20.84 -10.61 -19.26
CA GLU A 341 19.58 -11.36 -19.16
C GLU A 341 19.84 -12.87 -18.92
N ASP A 342 21.06 -13.33 -19.24
CA ASP A 342 21.64 -14.65 -19.03
C ASP A 342 22.42 -14.90 -17.71
N ALA A 343 22.46 -13.97 -16.75
CA ALA A 343 23.00 -14.21 -15.42
C ALA A 343 21.82 -14.50 -14.46
N PRO A 344 21.21 -15.70 -14.56
CA PRO A 344 20.04 -16.02 -13.77
C PRO A 344 20.41 -15.96 -12.30
N ILE A 345 19.60 -15.21 -11.54
CA ILE A 345 19.62 -15.39 -10.11
C ILE A 345 19.11 -16.78 -9.81
N ASP A 346 19.94 -17.52 -9.09
CA ASP A 346 19.59 -18.85 -8.67
C ASP A 346 18.50 -18.79 -7.60
N ILE A 347 17.31 -19.23 -7.97
CA ILE A 347 16.17 -19.40 -7.05
C ILE A 347 16.04 -20.84 -6.56
N CYS A 348 16.97 -21.73 -6.94
CA CYS A 348 16.96 -23.11 -6.51
C CYS A 348 17.06 -23.21 -4.98
N SER A 349 16.16 -23.97 -4.37
CA SER A 349 16.14 -24.20 -2.92
C SER A 349 17.04 -25.37 -2.49
N ASN A 350 17.64 -26.11 -3.43
CA ASN A 350 18.59 -27.17 -3.10
C ASN A 350 19.94 -26.57 -2.66
N MET A 351 20.32 -26.79 -1.41
CA MET A 351 21.56 -26.28 -0.81
C MET A 351 22.85 -26.78 -1.45
N THR A 352 22.80 -27.95 -2.09
CA THR A 352 23.96 -28.53 -2.77
C THR A 352 24.11 -28.06 -4.22
N HIS A 353 23.17 -27.25 -4.70
CA HIS A 353 23.18 -26.78 -6.09
C HIS A 353 24.42 -25.92 -6.39
N ALA A 354 24.74 -24.97 -5.50
CA ALA A 354 25.84 -24.03 -5.67
C ALA A 354 27.24 -24.69 -5.64
N SER A 355 27.37 -25.91 -5.12
CA SER A 355 28.64 -26.66 -5.12
C SER A 355 28.79 -27.60 -6.31
N THR A 356 27.68 -28.00 -6.96
CA THR A 356 27.67 -29.06 -7.98
C THR A 356 27.54 -28.55 -9.42
N GLN A 357 27.22 -27.27 -9.62
CA GLN A 357 27.06 -26.72 -10.97
C GLN A 357 28.38 -26.60 -11.75
N LYS A 358 28.63 -27.59 -12.61
CA LYS A 358 29.43 -27.40 -13.83
C LYS A 358 28.57 -26.70 -14.87
N LYS A 359 28.80 -25.41 -15.17
CA LYS A 359 28.26 -24.53 -16.24
C LYS A 359 27.25 -25.12 -17.27
N LYS A 360 26.18 -25.80 -16.86
CA LYS A 360 25.14 -26.29 -17.76
C LYS A 360 24.14 -25.16 -17.99
N LYS A 361 23.65 -25.01 -19.23
CA LYS A 361 22.58 -24.09 -19.57
C LYS A 361 21.38 -24.38 -18.66
N PHE A 362 20.97 -23.39 -17.88
CA PHE A 362 19.82 -23.49 -16.99
C PHE A 362 18.55 -23.79 -17.81
N SER A 363 17.65 -24.61 -17.25
CA SER A 363 16.26 -24.56 -17.67
C SER A 363 15.75 -23.14 -17.44
N PRO A 364 15.14 -22.48 -18.44
CA PRO A 364 14.84 -21.05 -18.38
C PRO A 364 13.79 -20.70 -17.31
N VAL A 365 13.02 -21.68 -16.80
CA VAL A 365 11.99 -21.45 -15.80
C VAL A 365 12.10 -22.49 -14.67
N PRO A 366 12.48 -22.06 -13.45
CA PRO A 366 12.45 -22.89 -12.25
C PRO A 366 11.03 -23.40 -11.97
N LYS A 367 10.91 -24.65 -11.53
CA LYS A 367 9.62 -25.26 -11.17
C LYS A 367 9.42 -25.21 -9.66
N THR A 368 8.23 -24.80 -9.23
CA THR A 368 7.85 -24.89 -7.81
C THR A 368 7.37 -26.28 -7.46
N CYS A 369 7.60 -26.74 -6.23
CA CYS A 369 6.94 -27.94 -5.72
C CYS A 369 5.41 -27.79 -5.86
N SER A 370 4.76 -28.75 -6.51
CA SER A 370 3.32 -28.69 -6.82
C SER A 370 2.41 -28.79 -5.60
N ARG A 371 2.94 -29.25 -4.46
CA ARG A 371 2.18 -29.40 -3.22
C ARG A 371 2.25 -28.15 -2.34
N CYS A 372 3.45 -27.68 -2.02
CA CYS A 372 3.64 -26.59 -1.06
C CYS A 372 3.99 -25.24 -1.69
N HIS A 373 4.43 -25.19 -2.96
CA HIS A 373 4.89 -23.99 -3.65
C HIS A 373 5.97 -23.15 -2.92
N ALA A 374 6.51 -23.65 -1.80
CA ALA A 374 7.44 -22.97 -0.91
C ALA A 374 8.83 -22.87 -1.52
N VAL A 375 9.27 -23.99 -2.08
CA VAL A 375 10.56 -24.21 -2.72
C VAL A 375 10.44 -24.18 -4.24
N ALA A 376 11.54 -23.81 -4.90
CA ALA A 376 11.68 -23.85 -6.35
C ALA A 376 12.96 -24.59 -6.74
N TYR A 377 12.93 -25.30 -7.85
CA TYR A 377 14.07 -26.08 -8.34
C TYR A 377 14.32 -25.78 -9.81
N CYS A 378 15.59 -25.67 -10.18
CA CYS A 378 16.01 -25.53 -11.58
C CYS A 378 15.91 -26.85 -12.36
N SER A 379 15.87 -28.00 -11.67
CA SER A 379 15.80 -29.34 -12.28
C SER A 379 15.18 -30.38 -11.34
N ALA A 380 14.77 -31.52 -11.89
CA ALA A 380 14.21 -32.63 -11.12
C ALA A 380 15.26 -33.29 -10.21
N GLU A 381 16.53 -33.31 -10.62
CA GLU A 381 17.64 -33.82 -9.82
C GLU A 381 17.83 -32.97 -8.57
N CYS A 382 17.76 -31.64 -8.70
CA CYS A 382 17.85 -30.74 -7.54
C CYS A 382 16.69 -30.93 -6.58
N GLN A 383 15.48 -31.15 -7.11
CA GLN A 383 14.32 -31.50 -6.30
C GLN A 383 14.56 -32.82 -5.56
N GLN A 384 15.05 -33.87 -6.21
CA GLN A 384 15.26 -35.18 -5.59
C GLN A 384 16.30 -35.13 -4.46
N VAL A 385 17.39 -34.38 -4.65
CA VAL A 385 18.42 -34.20 -3.62
C VAL A 385 17.84 -33.47 -2.41
N ASP A 386 17.16 -32.33 -2.62
CA ASP A 386 16.53 -31.59 -1.52
C ASP A 386 15.40 -32.39 -0.86
N TRP A 387 14.64 -33.18 -1.64
CA TRP A 387 13.58 -34.07 -1.14
C TRP A 387 14.12 -35.08 -0.14
N THR A 388 15.22 -35.74 -0.50
CA THR A 388 15.85 -36.77 0.33
C THR A 388 16.47 -36.17 1.58
N HIS A 389 17.06 -34.98 1.46
CA HIS A 389 17.78 -34.32 2.54
C HIS A 389 16.86 -33.63 3.55
N LEU A 390 15.85 -32.91 3.07
CA LEU A 390 15.06 -31.98 3.89
C LEU A 390 13.59 -31.89 3.48
N HIS A 391 13.31 -31.63 2.20
CA HIS A 391 12.00 -31.16 1.77
C HIS A 391 10.86 -32.15 2.06
N ALA A 392 11.10 -33.46 2.00
CA ALA A 392 10.08 -34.46 2.32
C ALA A 392 9.49 -34.27 3.73
N ARG A 393 10.30 -33.80 4.70
CA ARG A 393 9.90 -33.63 6.11
C ARG A 393 9.10 -32.35 6.36
N GLU A 394 9.31 -31.32 5.56
CA GLU A 394 8.63 -30.02 5.69
C GLU A 394 7.45 -29.84 4.71
N CYS A 395 7.41 -30.61 3.61
CA CYS A 395 6.49 -30.38 2.50
C CYS A 395 5.02 -30.40 2.92
N SER A 396 4.61 -31.35 3.77
CA SER A 396 3.23 -31.44 4.26
C SER A 396 2.83 -30.23 5.09
N THR A 397 3.71 -29.76 5.96
CA THR A 397 3.46 -28.60 6.83
C THR A 397 3.43 -27.31 6.03
N LEU A 398 4.41 -27.12 5.15
CA LEU A 398 4.47 -25.96 4.24
C LEU A 398 3.29 -25.95 3.26
N ALA A 399 2.76 -27.10 2.89
CA ALA A 399 1.56 -27.18 2.06
C ALA A 399 0.31 -26.65 2.78
N ARG A 400 0.17 -26.88 4.09
CA ARG A 400 -0.92 -26.27 4.88
C ARG A 400 -0.77 -24.76 4.92
N VAL A 401 0.43 -24.26 5.24
CA VAL A 401 0.74 -22.82 5.23
C VAL A 401 0.44 -22.21 3.86
N TYR A 402 0.77 -22.88 2.77
CA TYR A 402 0.44 -22.42 1.42
C TYR A 402 -1.07 -22.30 1.20
N GLN A 403 -1.88 -23.28 1.61
CA GLN A 403 -3.34 -23.19 1.44
C GLN A 403 -3.93 -22.02 2.25
N ASP A 404 -3.48 -21.85 3.51
CA ASP A 404 -3.94 -20.77 4.40
C ASP A 404 -3.55 -19.39 3.85
N GLN A 405 -2.35 -19.27 3.28
CA GLN A 405 -1.86 -18.00 2.73
C GLN A 405 -2.39 -17.74 1.30
N LYS A 406 -2.78 -18.78 0.57
CA LYS A 406 -3.37 -18.63 -0.76
C LYS A 406 -4.78 -18.04 -0.68
N SER A 407 -5.59 -18.47 0.27
CA SER A 407 -6.95 -17.95 0.47
C SER A 407 -6.97 -16.45 0.79
N THR A 408 -5.94 -15.97 1.51
CA THR A 408 -5.75 -14.55 1.88
C THR A 408 -4.91 -13.76 0.86
N GLN A 409 -4.51 -14.38 -0.26
CA GLN A 409 -3.58 -13.82 -1.24
C GLN A 409 -2.27 -13.29 -0.62
N ALA A 410 -1.87 -13.90 0.50
CA ALA A 410 -0.62 -13.63 1.18
C ALA A 410 0.54 -14.46 0.63
N TRP A 411 0.34 -15.33 -0.38
CA TRP A 411 1.43 -16.12 -0.95
C TRP A 411 2.17 -15.41 -2.09
N PRO A 412 3.49 -15.15 -2.01
CA PRO A 412 4.22 -14.53 -3.09
C PRO A 412 4.38 -15.47 -4.28
N SER A 413 4.11 -14.97 -5.48
CA SER A 413 4.39 -15.68 -6.72
C SER A 413 5.89 -15.95 -6.90
N LEU A 414 6.24 -16.97 -7.68
CA LEU A 414 7.64 -17.27 -8.01
C LEU A 414 8.34 -16.05 -8.63
N ARG A 415 7.65 -15.32 -9.51
CA ARG A 415 8.18 -14.09 -10.11
C ARG A 415 8.49 -13.03 -9.05
N ARG A 416 7.64 -12.87 -8.04
CA ARG A 416 7.86 -11.92 -6.95
C ARG A 416 9.04 -12.32 -6.07
N LYS A 417 9.17 -13.61 -5.75
CA LYS A 417 10.34 -14.16 -5.05
C LYS A 417 11.64 -13.86 -5.82
N TRP A 418 11.60 -14.02 -7.15
CA TRP A 418 12.73 -13.72 -8.01
C TRP A 418 13.08 -12.22 -8.05
N ASP A 419 12.10 -11.34 -8.18
CA ASP A 419 12.32 -9.88 -8.11
C ASP A 419 12.95 -9.46 -6.78
N ILE A 420 12.51 -10.07 -5.65
CA ILE A 420 13.10 -9.85 -4.33
C ILE A 420 14.59 -10.25 -4.30
N LEU A 421 14.95 -11.43 -4.84
CA LEU A 421 16.34 -11.87 -4.85
C LEU A 421 17.21 -10.98 -5.76
N ARG A 422 16.66 -10.46 -6.86
CA ARG A 422 17.36 -9.48 -7.71
C ARG A 422 17.64 -8.20 -6.97
N PHE A 423 16.62 -7.70 -6.30
CA PHE A 423 16.73 -6.52 -5.49
C PHE A 423 17.80 -6.68 -4.41
N ILE A 424 17.71 -7.74 -3.59
CA ILE A 424 18.66 -7.95 -2.48
C ILE A 424 20.08 -8.19 -2.97
N THR A 425 20.25 -8.88 -4.10
CA THR A 425 21.58 -9.14 -4.67
C THR A 425 22.23 -7.83 -5.12
N ALA A 426 21.48 -6.97 -5.82
CA ALA A 426 21.96 -5.65 -6.20
C ALA A 426 22.28 -4.78 -4.98
N TYR A 427 21.45 -4.86 -3.94
CA TYR A 427 21.64 -4.15 -2.68
C TYR A 427 22.92 -4.58 -1.97
N ALA A 428 23.09 -5.88 -1.76
CA ALA A 428 24.25 -6.47 -1.07
C ALA A 428 25.56 -6.12 -1.77
N ASN A 429 25.60 -6.23 -3.09
CA ASN A 429 26.77 -5.92 -3.90
C ASN A 429 27.22 -4.46 -3.86
N GLU A 430 26.31 -3.55 -3.51
CA GLU A 430 26.62 -2.13 -3.39
C GLU A 430 26.86 -1.69 -1.95
N SER A 431 26.09 -2.25 -1.01
CA SER A 431 25.98 -1.71 0.35
C SER A 431 26.64 -2.59 1.42
N PHE A 432 26.82 -3.89 1.19
CA PHE A 432 27.35 -4.77 2.23
C PHE A 432 28.87 -4.74 2.28
N PRO A 433 29.48 -4.61 3.48
CA PRO A 433 30.91 -4.79 3.67
C PRO A 433 31.28 -6.27 3.55
N SER A 434 32.56 -6.61 3.37
CA SER A 434 32.97 -8.01 3.24
C SER A 434 32.64 -8.82 4.50
N PRO A 435 32.45 -10.16 4.42
CA PRO A 435 32.19 -10.98 5.61
C PRO A 435 33.26 -10.82 6.70
N LYS A 436 34.52 -10.64 6.30
CA LYS A 436 35.63 -10.39 7.23
C LYS A 436 35.47 -9.08 7.99
N ASP A 437 34.92 -8.05 7.35
CA ASP A 437 34.69 -6.75 7.99
C ASP A 437 33.47 -6.79 8.90
N ILE A 438 32.40 -7.51 8.48
CA ILE A 438 31.20 -7.77 9.31
C ILE A 438 31.58 -8.45 10.62
N LEU A 439 32.43 -9.49 10.55
CA LEU A 439 32.91 -10.22 11.72
C LEU A 439 33.72 -9.31 12.68
N LYS A 440 34.58 -8.45 12.13
CA LYS A 440 35.34 -7.48 12.94
C LYS A 440 34.41 -6.50 13.67
N THR A 441 33.42 -5.94 12.98
CA THR A 441 32.49 -4.97 13.57
C THR A 441 31.56 -5.61 14.61
N SER A 442 31.21 -6.89 14.44
CA SER A 442 30.33 -7.64 15.33
C SER A 442 30.96 -7.88 16.71
N GLN A 443 32.27 -8.19 16.75
CA GLN A 443 33.01 -8.40 18.00
C GLN A 443 33.05 -7.16 18.90
N LEU A 444 32.95 -5.94 18.36
CA LEU A 444 32.89 -4.72 19.16
C LEU A 444 31.52 -4.46 19.80
N SER A 445 30.44 -5.09 19.33
CA SER A 445 29.05 -4.83 19.76
C SER A 445 28.65 -5.57 21.03
N SER A 446 29.27 -6.72 21.29
CA SER A 446 28.90 -7.65 22.36
C SER A 446 29.03 -7.04 23.77
N VAL A 447 29.75 -5.92 23.90
CA VAL A 447 29.94 -5.18 25.15
C VAL A 447 28.69 -4.38 25.59
N THR A 448 27.67 -4.26 24.74
CA THR A 448 26.45 -3.47 25.04
C THR A 448 25.16 -4.29 25.17
N HIS A 449 25.26 -5.56 25.56
CA HIS A 449 24.12 -6.43 25.87
C HIS A 449 23.34 -5.93 27.11
N ARG A 450 22.61 -4.81 26.97
CA ARG A 450 21.59 -4.39 27.93
C ARG A 450 20.43 -5.37 27.86
N GLN A 451 20.20 -6.06 28.98
CA GLN A 451 18.92 -6.63 29.44
C GLN A 451 17.98 -7.08 28.29
N ALA A 452 18.32 -8.21 27.66
CA ALA A 452 17.29 -8.97 26.97
C ALA A 452 16.22 -9.34 28.01
N ASP A 453 14.97 -9.08 27.67
CA ASP A 453 13.82 -9.36 28.53
C ASP A 453 13.87 -10.82 29.03
N PRO A 454 13.94 -11.08 30.34
CA PRO A 454 14.00 -12.44 30.89
C PRO A 454 12.72 -13.25 30.63
N SER A 455 11.66 -12.65 30.08
CA SER A 455 10.45 -13.35 29.64
C SER A 455 10.59 -14.06 28.27
N GLY A 456 11.75 -13.97 27.61
CA GLY A 456 12.03 -14.76 26.41
C GLY A 456 11.97 -16.28 26.69
N PRO A 457 11.62 -17.11 25.69
CA PRO A 457 11.52 -18.55 25.84
C PRO A 457 12.87 -19.10 26.26
N SER A 458 12.81 -20.05 27.17
CA SER A 458 13.94 -20.70 27.84
C SER A 458 14.88 -21.46 26.89
N PHE A 459 14.52 -21.65 25.61
CA PHE A 459 15.35 -22.34 24.63
C PHE A 459 15.34 -21.64 23.26
N PRO A 460 16.51 -21.39 22.64
CA PRO A 460 16.56 -20.89 21.28
C PRO A 460 16.04 -21.97 20.32
N LEU A 461 15.07 -21.61 19.46
CA LEU A 461 14.46 -22.52 18.48
C LEU A 461 15.45 -22.97 17.38
N LEU A 462 16.53 -22.22 17.17
CA LEU A 462 17.65 -22.59 16.31
C LEU A 462 18.92 -22.70 17.15
N ARG A 463 19.78 -23.64 16.78
CA ARG A 463 21.13 -23.77 17.34
C ARG A 463 22.06 -22.85 16.55
N PHE A 464 22.68 -21.87 17.19
CA PHE A 464 23.67 -21.01 16.56
C PHE A 464 24.70 -20.55 17.57
N ASP A 465 25.90 -20.26 17.09
CA ASP A 465 26.96 -19.63 17.89
C ASP A 465 26.71 -18.10 17.93
N PRO A 466 26.44 -17.52 19.11
CA PRO A 466 26.21 -16.08 19.25
C PRO A 466 27.42 -15.23 18.82
N ASN A 467 28.62 -15.80 18.75
CA ASN A 467 29.84 -15.11 18.33
C ASN A 467 30.15 -15.25 16.83
N SER A 468 29.37 -16.03 16.08
CA SER A 468 29.63 -16.37 14.67
C SER A 468 28.93 -15.42 13.67
N SER A 469 28.22 -14.39 14.14
CA SER A 469 27.18 -13.75 13.34
C SER A 469 27.69 -12.89 12.17
N SER A 470 27.62 -13.45 10.95
CA SER A 470 27.62 -12.73 9.68
C SER A 470 26.17 -12.61 9.15
N LEU A 471 25.28 -12.03 9.95
CA LEU A 471 23.86 -11.85 9.61
C LEU A 471 23.57 -10.40 9.29
N GLU A 472 23.04 -10.17 8.11
CA GLU A 472 22.64 -8.87 7.61
C GLU A 472 21.13 -8.75 7.48
N PHE A 473 20.59 -7.61 7.93
CA PHE A 473 19.16 -7.35 7.89
C PHE A 473 18.84 -6.20 6.94
N VAL A 474 17.90 -6.43 6.03
CA VAL A 474 17.40 -5.43 5.09
C VAL A 474 15.89 -5.31 5.23
N ASP A 475 15.44 -4.15 5.71
CA ASP A 475 14.02 -3.86 5.82
C ASP A 475 13.55 -2.98 4.65
N PHE A 476 12.90 -3.60 3.67
CA PHE A 476 12.22 -2.92 2.57
C PHE A 476 10.70 -2.81 2.81
N TYR A 477 10.26 -3.10 4.03
CA TYR A 477 8.88 -3.07 4.50
C TYR A 477 8.61 -1.85 5.41
N CYS A 478 9.69 -1.28 5.96
CA CYS A 478 9.82 -0.38 7.11
C CYS A 478 8.56 0.35 7.63
N HIS A 479 8.27 0.08 8.90
CA HIS A 479 7.20 0.67 9.71
C HIS A 479 7.49 2.08 10.22
N LYS A 480 8.76 2.48 10.23
CA LYS A 480 9.19 3.83 10.60
C LYS A 480 9.78 4.47 9.36
N ALA A 481 9.08 5.50 8.92
CA ALA A 481 9.32 6.16 7.66
C ALA A 481 10.81 6.57 7.49
N GLU A 482 11.46 6.99 8.59
CA GLU A 482 12.81 7.55 8.62
C GLU A 482 13.94 6.56 8.30
N GLN A 483 13.68 5.26 8.20
CA GLN A 483 14.74 4.25 8.17
C GLN A 483 14.61 3.28 6.99
N PHE A 484 14.63 3.83 5.77
CA PHE A 484 15.10 3.04 4.63
C PHE A 484 16.58 2.71 4.89
N GLY A 485 16.85 1.53 5.43
CA GLY A 485 18.17 1.27 6.01
C GLY A 485 18.57 -0.19 5.89
N TYR A 486 19.81 -0.39 5.48
CA TYR A 486 20.60 -1.52 5.93
C TYR A 486 20.77 -1.38 7.44
N TYR A 487 20.38 -2.40 8.18
CA TYR A 487 20.69 -2.46 9.60
C TYR A 487 21.77 -3.52 9.77
N THR A 488 23.01 -3.06 9.91
CA THR A 488 23.97 -3.85 10.66
C THR A 488 23.42 -3.96 12.08
N ARG A 489 23.23 -5.19 12.56
CA ARG A 489 22.93 -5.58 13.94
C ARG A 489 21.46 -5.79 14.30
N MET A 490 21.14 -7.06 14.34
CA MET A 490 20.63 -7.75 15.52
C MET A 490 21.40 -9.08 15.55
N SER A 491 21.98 -9.51 16.68
CA SER A 491 22.51 -10.89 16.77
C SER A 491 21.40 -11.85 16.32
N LEU A 492 21.74 -13.01 15.73
CA LEU A 492 20.76 -14.05 15.36
C LEU A 492 19.69 -14.17 16.47
N GLN A 493 20.12 -14.23 17.73
CA GLN A 493 19.28 -14.24 18.93
C GLN A 493 18.22 -13.15 19.02
N SER A 494 18.61 -11.90 18.76
CA SER A 494 17.72 -10.74 18.85
C SER A 494 16.76 -10.65 17.65
N LEU A 495 17.18 -11.16 16.48
CA LEU A 495 16.26 -11.38 15.37
C LEU A 495 15.23 -12.44 15.77
N PHE A 496 15.62 -13.56 16.38
CA PHE A 496 14.72 -14.60 16.89
C PHE A 496 13.98 -14.24 18.19
N ASN A 497 13.66 -12.96 18.42
CA ASN A 497 12.65 -12.64 19.40
C ASN A 497 11.31 -13.30 18.96
N PRO A 498 10.74 -14.22 19.77
CA PRO A 498 9.50 -14.95 19.44
C PRO A 498 8.34 -14.04 19.07
N GLN A 499 8.26 -12.88 19.71
CA GLN A 499 7.24 -11.88 19.45
C GLN A 499 7.44 -11.26 18.06
N ALA A 500 8.70 -11.05 17.64
CA ALA A 500 9.03 -10.54 16.31
C ALA A 500 8.86 -11.59 15.20
N TRP A 501 9.07 -12.88 15.52
CA TRP A 501 9.03 -13.96 14.53
C TRP A 501 7.68 -14.63 14.36
N LYS A 502 6.71 -14.37 15.26
CA LYS A 502 5.43 -15.09 15.32
C LYS A 502 5.69 -16.59 15.25
N VAL A 503 6.29 -17.15 16.31
CA VAL A 503 6.89 -18.50 16.37
C VAL A 503 6.11 -19.57 15.61
N GLU A 504 4.80 -19.65 15.83
CA GLU A 504 3.90 -20.63 15.19
C GLU A 504 4.00 -20.63 13.66
N THR A 505 4.09 -19.45 13.04
CA THR A 505 4.23 -19.29 11.58
C THR A 505 5.63 -19.64 11.06
N THR A 506 6.62 -19.69 11.94
CA THR A 506 8.02 -19.97 11.60
C THR A 506 8.41 -21.42 11.85
N LEU A 507 7.77 -22.13 12.79
CA LEU A 507 8.06 -23.53 13.08
C LEU A 507 8.20 -24.41 11.81
N PRO A 508 7.35 -24.26 10.78
CA PRO A 508 7.48 -25.05 9.55
C PRO A 508 8.79 -24.84 8.78
N TRP A 509 9.46 -23.71 8.98
CA TRP A 509 10.66 -23.28 8.27
C TRP A 509 11.96 -23.51 9.08
N LEU A 510 11.86 -23.81 10.37
CA LEU A 510 13.03 -23.95 11.25
C LEU A 510 14.07 -24.96 10.75
N PRO A 511 13.71 -26.17 10.27
CA PRO A 511 14.70 -27.12 9.77
C PRO A 511 15.53 -26.54 8.61
N ARG A 512 14.90 -25.79 7.72
CA ARG A 512 15.57 -25.14 6.58
C ARG A 512 16.43 -23.97 7.03
N PHE A 513 15.93 -23.14 7.93
CA PHE A 513 16.69 -22.02 8.48
C PHE A 513 17.92 -22.50 9.27
N GLN A 514 17.81 -23.60 10.00
CA GLN A 514 18.96 -24.22 10.67
C GLN A 514 20.06 -24.55 9.67
N GLN A 515 19.72 -25.15 8.52
CA GLN A 515 20.73 -25.47 7.51
C GLN A 515 21.38 -24.20 6.92
N PHE A 516 20.64 -23.10 6.81
CA PHE A 516 21.21 -21.82 6.35
C PHE A 516 22.22 -21.27 7.36
N VAL A 517 21.88 -21.32 8.65
CA VAL A 517 22.80 -20.97 9.75
C VAL A 517 24.03 -21.86 9.70
N ASP A 518 23.87 -23.18 9.69
CA ASP A 518 24.97 -24.15 9.65
C ASP A 518 25.89 -23.93 8.44
N ALA A 519 25.35 -23.49 7.30
CA ALA A 519 26.13 -23.22 6.10
C ALA A 519 27.01 -21.97 6.24
N VAL A 520 26.48 -20.91 6.87
CA VAL A 520 27.20 -19.67 7.15
C VAL A 520 28.25 -19.89 8.23
N GLU A 521 27.91 -20.59 9.31
CA GLU A 521 28.84 -20.91 10.40
C GLU A 521 30.01 -21.80 9.95
N ARG A 522 29.79 -22.68 8.98
CA ARG A 522 30.88 -23.47 8.35
C ARG A 522 31.77 -22.64 7.43
N ASN A 523 31.30 -21.47 6.96
CA ASN A 523 32.00 -20.65 5.96
C ASN A 523 32.00 -19.14 6.31
N PRO A 524 32.32 -18.73 7.55
CA PRO A 524 32.04 -17.38 8.05
C PRO A 524 32.86 -16.29 7.32
N ALA A 525 34.02 -16.65 6.76
CA ALA A 525 34.84 -15.71 5.99
C ALA A 525 34.33 -15.42 4.57
N SER A 526 33.36 -16.20 4.08
CA SER A 526 32.92 -16.15 2.68
C SER A 526 31.40 -16.19 2.49
N MET A 527 30.62 -16.38 3.55
CA MET A 527 29.17 -16.44 3.48
C MET A 527 28.53 -15.54 4.52
N ILE A 528 27.39 -14.98 4.15
CA ILE A 528 26.50 -14.24 5.05
C ILE A 528 25.09 -14.81 4.96
N LEU A 529 24.32 -14.63 6.02
CA LEU A 529 22.88 -14.82 6.00
C LEU A 529 22.23 -13.44 5.85
N VAL A 530 21.19 -13.34 5.02
CA VAL A 530 20.46 -12.08 4.80
C VAL A 530 18.99 -12.33 5.06
N GLU A 531 18.40 -11.55 5.96
CA GLU A 531 16.95 -11.45 6.10
C GLU A 531 16.47 -10.19 5.39
N GLY A 532 15.53 -10.34 4.47
CA GLY A 532 14.88 -9.25 3.75
C GLY A 532 13.38 -9.21 4.01
N ARG A 533 12.82 -8.06 4.40
CA ARG A 533 11.37 -7.89 4.56
C ARG A 533 10.80 -7.02 3.45
N PHE A 534 9.77 -7.50 2.75
CA PHE A 534 9.20 -6.82 1.60
C PHE A 534 7.68 -6.76 1.71
N ARG A 535 7.09 -5.59 1.45
CA ARG A 535 5.62 -5.47 1.43
C ARG A 535 5.02 -6.37 0.35
N LEU A 536 4.06 -7.21 0.71
CA LEU A 536 3.30 -8.01 -0.25
C LEU A 536 2.01 -7.28 -0.65
N ASN A 537 1.21 -6.97 0.37
CA ASN A 537 -0.05 -6.25 0.29
C ASN A 537 -0.21 -5.36 1.54
N HIS A 538 -1.37 -4.74 1.74
CA HIS A 538 -1.62 -3.87 2.89
C HIS A 538 -1.46 -4.59 4.24
N TYR A 539 -1.86 -5.86 4.29
CA TYR A 539 -1.93 -6.67 5.51
C TYR A 539 -0.79 -7.66 5.67
N ASN A 540 0.03 -7.87 4.63
CA ASN A 540 1.01 -8.94 4.61
C ASN A 540 2.37 -8.47 4.09
N ALA A 541 3.43 -9.07 4.63
CA ALA A 541 4.78 -8.95 4.15
C ALA A 541 5.33 -10.31 3.73
N VAL A 542 6.32 -10.30 2.84
CA VAL A 542 7.19 -11.44 2.57
C VAL A 542 8.47 -11.24 3.36
N VAL A 543 8.83 -12.23 4.16
CA VAL A 543 10.16 -12.36 4.75
C VAL A 543 10.94 -13.35 3.91
N MET A 544 12.07 -12.89 3.38
CA MET A 544 13.01 -13.66 2.61
C MET A 544 14.25 -13.91 3.47
N PHE A 545 14.73 -15.14 3.45
CA PHE A 545 16.04 -15.51 3.98
C PHE A 545 16.89 -15.98 2.82
N ALA A 546 18.08 -15.41 2.66
CA ALA A 546 19.03 -15.84 1.64
C ALA A 546 20.42 -16.02 2.23
N THR A 547 21.04 -17.16 1.94
CA THR A 547 22.48 -17.29 2.14
C THR A 547 23.18 -16.72 0.91
N MET A 548 24.15 -15.84 1.13
CA MET A 548 24.91 -15.21 0.06
C MET A 548 26.38 -15.51 0.21
N ARG A 549 27.05 -15.87 -0.90
CA ARG A 549 28.48 -16.10 -0.95
C ARG A 549 29.19 -14.85 -1.49
N TYR A 550 30.27 -14.49 -0.81
CA TYR A 550 31.16 -13.40 -1.16
C TYR A 550 32.35 -13.91 -1.97
N HIS A 551 32.60 -13.23 -3.09
CA HIS A 551 33.62 -13.52 -4.08
C HIS A 551 34.51 -12.29 -4.24
N PRO A 552 35.58 -12.14 -3.44
CA PRO A 552 36.44 -10.95 -3.47
C PRO A 552 37.09 -10.71 -4.84
N GLU A 553 37.27 -11.77 -5.63
CA GLU A 553 37.85 -11.76 -6.97
C GLU A 553 36.93 -11.17 -8.04
N ARG A 554 35.63 -11.07 -7.76
CA ARG A 554 34.65 -10.52 -8.70
C ARG A 554 34.64 -8.99 -8.66
N PRO A 555 34.16 -8.32 -9.73
CA PRO A 555 33.90 -6.88 -9.71
C PRO A 555 33.08 -6.48 -8.49
N VAL A 556 33.30 -5.26 -7.96
CA VAL A 556 32.67 -4.78 -6.71
C VAL A 556 31.16 -5.04 -6.69
N LEU A 557 30.47 -4.79 -7.80
CA LEU A 557 29.02 -4.93 -7.93
C LEU A 557 28.54 -6.38 -8.18
N GLU A 558 29.43 -7.36 -8.10
CA GLU A 558 29.15 -8.78 -8.38
C GLU A 558 29.78 -9.74 -7.35
N ARG A 559 30.29 -9.21 -6.23
CA ARG A 559 30.93 -9.99 -5.16
C ARG A 559 29.97 -10.89 -4.40
N TYR A 560 28.73 -10.48 -4.20
CA TYR A 560 27.70 -11.27 -3.54
C TYR A 560 26.82 -12.02 -4.55
N ALA A 561 26.66 -13.32 -4.33
CA ALA A 561 25.76 -14.18 -5.08
C ALA A 561 24.86 -14.99 -4.13
N VAL A 562 23.57 -15.09 -4.46
CA VAL A 562 22.63 -15.95 -3.70
C VAL A 562 23.01 -17.42 -3.91
N VAL A 563 23.09 -18.15 -2.81
CA VAL A 563 23.41 -19.60 -2.76
C VAL A 563 22.16 -20.41 -2.45
N ASN A 564 21.35 -19.93 -1.50
CA ASN A 564 20.06 -20.52 -1.18
C ASN A 564 19.10 -19.43 -0.71
N ASN A 565 17.81 -19.73 -0.74
CA ASN A 565 16.76 -18.83 -0.33
C ASN A 565 15.55 -19.59 0.25
N ALA A 566 14.81 -18.93 1.11
CA ALA A 566 13.52 -19.35 1.61
C ALA A 566 12.62 -18.11 1.79
N PHE A 567 11.31 -18.31 1.63
CA PHE A 567 10.33 -17.23 1.66
C PHE A 567 9.14 -17.62 2.49
N ARG A 568 8.84 -16.84 3.52
CA ARG A 568 7.59 -16.96 4.27
C ARG A 568 6.80 -15.68 4.19
N SER A 569 5.49 -15.77 4.30
CA SER A 569 4.66 -14.59 4.48
C SER A 569 4.26 -14.44 5.94
N ILE A 570 4.15 -13.19 6.37
CA ILE A 570 3.66 -12.82 7.69
C ILE A 570 2.48 -11.86 7.51
N SER A 571 1.43 -12.09 8.30
CA SER A 571 0.39 -11.08 8.50
C SER A 571 0.93 -9.96 9.37
N ARG A 572 0.40 -8.76 9.20
CA ARG A 572 0.69 -7.61 10.05
C ARG A 572 0.18 -7.86 11.48
#